data_AF-A0A0T6BJ82-F1
#
_entry.id   AF-A0A0T6BJ82-F1
#
_cell.length_a   1.000
_cell.length_b   1.000
_cell.length_c   1.000
_cell.angle_alpha   90.00
_cell.angle_beta   90.00
_cell.angle_gamma   90.00
#
_symmetry.space_group_name_H-M   'P 1'
#
loop_
_entity.id
_entity.type
_entity.pdbx_description
1 polymer ?
#
loop_
_entity_poly.entity_id
_entity_poly.type
_entity_poly.pdbx_seq_one_letter_code
_entity_poly.pdbx_strand_id
1 'polypeptide(L)'
;MDSKTLNRIRTAFDQGMKHNRELREKRDQKLWKNVSEPYQLESLLPLSKIELDDIRKSLELKGISNLKKAELIQELVVAIPSHLRRILSTFDQERYGLFNKIVSHSGKIQVPRNISIKKIRALIDWGIIFPIRLEGKPGLTVPIELMEQFFALDEQELHQMIDRNTEWIRLSHGLLYYYGVVRLF
;
A
#
# COMPACT_ATOMS: atom_id res chain seq x y z
N MET A 1 -44.71 -2.84 -8.03
CA MET A 1 -43.41 -3.29 -8.60
C MET A 1 -43.47 -4.81 -8.70
N ASP A 2 -43.36 -5.36 -9.91
CA ASP A 2 -43.51 -6.81 -10.12
C ASP A 2 -42.30 -7.61 -9.59
N SER A 3 -42.58 -8.76 -8.98
CA SER A 3 -41.59 -9.72 -8.46
C SER A 3 -40.55 -10.14 -9.51
N LYS A 4 -40.97 -10.22 -10.79
CA LYS A 4 -40.10 -10.53 -11.93
C LYS A 4 -39.07 -9.45 -12.21
N THR A 5 -39.41 -8.18 -11.96
CA THR A 5 -38.52 -7.03 -12.14
C THR A 5 -37.50 -6.95 -11.00
N LEU A 6 -37.93 -7.18 -9.75
CA LEU A 6 -37.04 -7.26 -8.59
C LEU A 6 -36.01 -8.39 -8.72
N ASN A 7 -36.42 -9.57 -9.18
CA ASN A 7 -35.49 -10.69 -9.39
C ASN A 7 -34.47 -10.40 -10.50
N ARG A 8 -34.88 -9.75 -11.60
CA ARG A 8 -33.96 -9.34 -12.68
C ARG A 8 -32.91 -8.34 -12.19
N ILE A 9 -33.32 -7.36 -11.39
CA ILE A 9 -32.40 -6.37 -10.78
C ILE A 9 -31.41 -7.08 -9.85
N ARG A 10 -31.89 -7.98 -8.98
CA ARG A 10 -31.03 -8.74 -8.07
C ARG A 10 -30.01 -9.58 -8.83
N THR A 11 -30.44 -10.31 -9.86
CA THR A 11 -29.54 -11.13 -10.67
C THR A 11 -28.50 -10.31 -11.43
N ALA A 12 -28.88 -9.14 -11.98
CA ALA A 12 -27.95 -8.26 -12.66
C ALA A 12 -26.92 -7.65 -11.68
N PHE A 13 -27.36 -7.30 -10.47
CA PHE A 13 -26.50 -6.81 -9.40
C PHE A 13 -25.50 -7.87 -8.93
N ASP A 14 -25.98 -9.10 -8.70
CA ASP A 14 -25.14 -10.24 -8.28
C ASP A 14 -24.11 -10.60 -9.35
N GLN A 15 -24.49 -10.59 -10.63
CA GLN A 15 -23.57 -10.79 -11.76
C GLN A 15 -22.53 -9.67 -11.85
N GLY A 16 -22.93 -8.41 -11.68
CA GLY A 16 -22.02 -7.27 -11.66
C GLY A 16 -21.01 -7.33 -10.50
N MET A 17 -21.47 -7.75 -9.31
CA MET A 17 -20.61 -7.95 -8.13
C MET A 17 -19.61 -9.09 -8.33
N LYS A 18 -20.07 -10.21 -8.90
CA LYS A 18 -19.22 -11.37 -9.21
C LYS A 18 -18.15 -11.02 -10.25
N HIS A 19 -18.53 -10.35 -11.34
CA HIS A 19 -17.60 -9.88 -12.36
C HIS A 19 -16.55 -8.92 -11.79
N ASN A 20 -16.97 -7.98 -10.93
CA ASN A 20 -16.02 -7.08 -10.24
C ASN A 20 -15.07 -7.83 -9.30
N ARG A 21 -15.54 -8.87 -8.60
CA ARG A 21 -14.70 -9.71 -7.75
C ARG A 21 -13.65 -10.46 -8.60
N GLU A 22 -14.06 -11.09 -9.69
CA GLU A 22 -13.14 -11.81 -10.59
C GLU A 22 -12.09 -10.87 -11.22
N LEU A 23 -12.48 -9.66 -11.63
CA LEU A 23 -11.55 -8.64 -12.14
C LEU A 23 -10.59 -8.12 -11.06
N ARG A 24 -10.99 -8.13 -9.79
CA ARG A 24 -10.11 -7.79 -8.65
C ARG A 24 -9.12 -8.91 -8.38
N GLU A 25 -9.59 -10.15 -8.29
CA GLU A 25 -8.74 -11.32 -8.08
C GLU A 25 -7.69 -11.48 -9.19
N LYS A 26 -8.06 -11.23 -10.46
CA LYS A 26 -7.10 -11.22 -11.58
C LYS A 26 -6.08 -10.10 -11.48
N ARG A 27 -6.45 -8.93 -10.97
CA ARG A 27 -5.50 -7.82 -10.72
C ARG A 27 -4.58 -8.16 -9.56
N ASP A 28 -5.13 -8.71 -8.49
CA ASP A 28 -4.42 -9.13 -7.29
C ASP A 28 -3.39 -10.23 -7.58
N GLN A 29 -3.69 -11.16 -8.49
CA GLN A 29 -2.75 -12.19 -8.93
C GLN A 29 -1.56 -11.63 -9.72
N LYS A 30 -1.75 -10.54 -10.48
CA LYS A 30 -0.69 -9.87 -11.25
C LYS A 30 0.28 -9.08 -10.37
N LEU A 31 -0.08 -8.79 -9.13
CA LEU A 31 0.79 -8.08 -8.18
C LEU A 31 2.00 -8.92 -7.77
N TRP A 32 1.86 -10.24 -7.66
CA TRP A 32 2.91 -11.12 -7.14
C TRP A 32 3.96 -11.41 -8.20
N LYS A 33 5.08 -10.68 -8.16
CA LYS A 33 6.17 -10.81 -9.12
C LYS A 33 7.25 -11.76 -8.62
N ASN A 34 7.85 -12.51 -9.54
CA ASN A 34 9.09 -13.23 -9.26
C ASN A 34 10.25 -12.24 -9.38
N VAL A 35 10.87 -11.91 -8.26
CA VAL A 35 12.06 -11.05 -8.20
C VAL A 35 13.10 -11.80 -7.40
N SER A 36 14.36 -11.75 -7.84
CA SER A 36 15.47 -12.38 -7.16
C SER A 36 16.14 -11.40 -6.21
N GLU A 37 16.75 -11.90 -5.14
CA GLU A 37 17.56 -11.08 -4.24
C GLU A 37 18.84 -10.60 -4.94
N PRO A 38 19.37 -9.40 -4.59
CA PRO A 38 18.88 -8.48 -3.56
C PRO A 38 17.66 -7.64 -4.00
N TYR A 39 16.74 -7.39 -3.06
CA TYR A 39 15.53 -6.60 -3.33
C TYR A 39 15.82 -5.09 -3.32
N GLN A 40 16.39 -4.60 -4.41
CA GLN A 40 16.68 -3.18 -4.62
C GLN A 40 15.51 -2.48 -5.33
N LEU A 41 15.32 -1.19 -5.10
CA LEU A 41 14.25 -0.40 -5.73
C LEU A 41 14.29 -0.52 -7.27
N GLU A 42 15.46 -0.42 -7.89
CA GLU A 42 15.62 -0.54 -9.34
C GLU A 42 15.10 -1.87 -9.89
N SER A 43 15.23 -2.96 -9.13
CA SER A 43 14.77 -4.30 -9.49
C SER A 43 13.26 -4.51 -9.27
N LEU A 44 12.66 -3.71 -8.37
CA LEU A 44 11.25 -3.79 -7.97
C LEU A 44 10.35 -2.82 -8.76
N LEU A 45 10.92 -1.70 -9.21
CA LEU A 45 10.31 -0.68 -10.04
C LEU A 45 10.19 -0.95 -11.56
N PRO A 46 10.53 -2.13 -12.15
CA PRO A 46 10.13 -2.49 -13.51
C PRO A 46 8.62 -2.74 -13.65
N LEU A 47 7.81 -1.82 -13.13
CA LEU A 47 6.35 -1.77 -13.20
C LEU A 47 5.91 -1.21 -14.56
N SER A 48 4.61 -1.27 -14.86
CA SER A 48 4.05 -0.52 -15.99
C SER A 48 4.21 0.99 -15.76
N LYS A 49 4.19 1.79 -16.85
CA LYS A 49 4.26 3.26 -16.72
C LYS A 49 3.13 3.79 -15.84
N ILE A 50 1.94 3.19 -15.93
CA ILE A 50 0.76 3.55 -15.12
C ILE A 50 1.05 3.36 -13.63
N GLU A 51 1.59 2.20 -13.24
CA GLU A 51 1.93 1.92 -11.85
C GLU A 51 3.02 2.87 -11.32
N LEU A 52 4.02 3.21 -12.14
CA LEU A 52 5.02 4.21 -11.76
C LEU A 52 4.42 5.62 -11.61
N ASP A 53 3.49 5.98 -12.48
CA ASP A 53 2.74 7.24 -12.38
C ASP A 53 1.85 7.27 -11.13
N ASP A 54 1.28 6.14 -10.72
CA ASP A 54 0.49 6.03 -9.49
C ASP A 54 1.38 6.21 -8.26
N ILE A 55 2.60 5.64 -8.25
CA ILE A 55 3.58 5.91 -7.19
C ILE A 55 3.97 7.39 -7.15
N ARG A 56 4.32 7.95 -8.31
CA ARG A 56 4.64 9.38 -8.46
C ARG A 56 3.54 10.28 -7.89
N LYS A 57 2.27 9.99 -8.21
CA LYS A 57 1.11 10.75 -7.71
C LYS A 57 0.95 10.58 -6.19
N SER A 58 1.10 9.37 -5.68
CA SER A 58 0.96 9.07 -4.25
C SER A 58 2.06 9.73 -3.40
N LEU A 59 3.23 9.96 -4.00
CA LEU A 59 4.31 10.75 -3.44
C LEU A 59 4.18 12.25 -3.70
N GLU A 60 3.18 12.67 -4.47
CA GLU A 60 2.90 14.07 -4.84
C GLU A 60 4.02 14.75 -5.63
N LEU A 61 4.80 13.98 -6.40
CA LEU A 61 5.91 14.50 -7.21
C LEU A 61 5.38 15.29 -8.41
N LYS A 62 5.78 16.56 -8.49
CA LYS A 62 5.37 17.52 -9.54
C LYS A 62 6.45 17.67 -10.61
N GLY A 63 6.05 18.09 -11.82
CA GLY A 63 6.98 18.40 -12.92
C GLY A 63 7.55 17.21 -13.69
N ILE A 64 7.37 15.97 -13.21
CA ILE A 64 7.98 14.77 -13.81
C ILE A 64 6.98 13.83 -14.50
N SER A 65 5.77 14.30 -14.80
CA SER A 65 4.71 13.47 -15.45
C SER A 65 5.01 13.09 -16.90
N ASN A 66 5.88 13.86 -17.57
CA ASN A 66 6.21 13.65 -18.99
C ASN A 66 7.40 12.71 -19.19
N LEU A 67 8.05 12.27 -18.11
CA LEU A 67 9.21 11.40 -18.18
C LEU A 67 8.88 10.06 -18.86
N LYS A 68 9.87 9.53 -19.55
CA LYS A 68 9.82 8.15 -20.06
C LYS A 68 9.95 7.18 -18.90
N LYS A 69 9.57 5.92 -19.13
CA LYS A 69 9.57 4.87 -18.09
C LYS A 69 10.94 4.76 -17.38
N ALA A 70 12.04 4.75 -18.14
CA ALA A 70 13.38 4.60 -17.57
C ALA A 70 13.79 5.81 -16.71
N GLU A 71 13.55 7.03 -17.20
CA GLU A 71 13.81 8.28 -16.47
C GLU A 71 12.96 8.35 -15.20
N LEU A 72 11.68 7.96 -15.29
CA LEU A 72 10.79 7.95 -14.12
C LEU A 72 11.24 6.94 -13.05
N ILE A 73 11.81 5.80 -13.44
CA ILE A 73 12.38 4.84 -12.47
C ILE A 73 13.56 5.49 -11.75
N GLN A 74 14.48 6.15 -12.47
CA GLN A 74 15.64 6.81 -11.87
C GLN A 74 15.22 7.87 -10.83
N GLU A 75 14.23 8.69 -11.17
CA GLU A 75 13.69 9.67 -10.22
C GLU A 75 13.05 9.01 -8.99
N LEU A 76 12.27 7.94 -9.20
CA LEU A 76 11.59 7.25 -8.10
C LEU A 76 12.54 6.53 -7.15
N VAL A 77 13.65 5.97 -7.65
CA VAL A 77 14.69 5.33 -6.82
C VAL A 77 15.26 6.32 -5.80
N VAL A 78 15.37 7.60 -6.15
CA VAL A 78 15.84 8.66 -5.25
C VAL A 78 14.70 9.25 -4.41
N ALA A 79 13.52 9.44 -5.02
CA ALA A 79 12.39 10.07 -4.37
C ALA A 79 11.77 9.18 -3.27
N ILE A 80 11.63 7.87 -3.48
CA ILE A 80 10.97 6.99 -2.50
C ILE A 80 11.72 7.01 -1.14
N PRO A 81 13.05 6.77 -1.07
CA PRO A 81 13.78 6.82 0.19
C PRO A 81 13.74 8.19 0.87
N SER A 82 13.89 9.28 0.11
CA SER A 82 13.85 10.64 0.66
C SER A 82 12.49 11.03 1.26
N HIS A 83 11.40 10.40 0.80
CA HIS A 83 10.06 10.62 1.36
C HIS A 83 9.70 9.66 2.50
N LEU A 84 10.56 8.68 2.84
CA LEU A 84 10.24 7.63 3.80
C LEU A 84 9.80 8.19 5.16
N ARG A 85 10.55 9.16 5.73
CA ARG A 85 10.20 9.78 7.02
C ARG A 85 8.80 10.40 6.99
N ARG A 86 8.48 11.14 5.91
CA ARG A 86 7.15 11.75 5.73
C ARG A 86 6.07 10.67 5.65
N ILE A 87 6.32 9.61 4.89
CA ILE A 87 5.35 8.51 4.75
C ILE A 87 5.09 7.83 6.09
N LEU A 88 6.14 7.43 6.81
CA LEU A 88 6.04 6.76 8.12
C LEU A 88 5.34 7.65 9.16
N SER A 89 5.52 8.97 9.09
CA SER A 89 4.83 9.91 9.99
C SER A 89 3.30 9.95 9.84
N THR A 90 2.77 9.37 8.76
CA THR A 90 1.31 9.23 8.53
C THR A 90 0.74 7.90 9.03
N PHE A 91 1.59 7.03 9.57
CA PHE A 91 1.16 5.69 9.97
C PHE A 91 0.41 5.72 11.29
N ASP A 92 -0.50 4.75 11.43
CA ASP A 92 -1.02 4.28 12.71
C ASP A 92 -0.26 3.03 13.16
N GLN A 93 -0.57 2.55 14.36
CA GLN A 93 0.11 1.41 14.97
C GLN A 93 0.01 0.14 14.12
N GLU A 94 -1.11 -0.09 13.43
CA GLU A 94 -1.30 -1.27 12.59
C GLU A 94 -0.35 -1.24 11.37
N ARG A 95 -0.28 -0.12 10.65
CA ARG A 95 0.61 0.02 9.49
C ARG A 95 2.07 -0.01 9.87
N TYR A 96 2.43 0.69 10.96
CA TYR A 96 3.80 0.69 11.46
C TYR A 96 4.23 -0.71 11.92
N GLY A 97 3.37 -1.40 12.68
CA GLY A 97 3.63 -2.77 13.11
C GLY A 97 3.87 -3.72 11.93
N LEU A 98 3.12 -3.57 10.83
CA LEU A 98 3.35 -4.36 9.62
C LEU A 98 4.70 -4.01 8.96
N PHE A 99 4.99 -2.73 8.75
CA PHE A 99 6.23 -2.29 8.12
C PHE A 99 7.46 -2.73 8.93
N ASN A 100 7.47 -2.45 10.23
CA ASN A 100 8.54 -2.85 11.14
C ASN A 100 8.70 -4.38 11.21
N LYS A 101 7.59 -5.13 11.15
CA LYS A 101 7.64 -6.60 11.04
C LYS A 101 8.36 -7.05 9.77
N ILE A 102 8.15 -6.39 8.63
CA ILE A 102 8.85 -6.77 7.39
C ILE A 102 10.35 -6.48 7.52
N VAL A 103 10.70 -5.27 7.98
CA VAL A 103 12.10 -4.84 8.15
C VAL A 103 12.86 -5.76 9.12
N SER A 104 12.28 -6.06 10.29
CA SER A 104 12.88 -6.96 11.29
C SER A 104 13.10 -8.40 10.80
N HIS A 105 12.38 -8.84 9.75
CA HIS A 105 12.58 -10.14 9.12
C HIS A 105 13.47 -10.02 7.86
N SER A 106 14.54 -9.23 7.95
CA SER A 106 15.47 -8.99 6.83
C SER A 106 14.79 -8.43 5.57
N GLY A 107 13.79 -7.57 5.76
CA GLY A 107 13.09 -6.91 4.67
C GLY A 107 12.12 -7.78 3.89
N LYS A 108 11.77 -8.99 4.35
CA LYS A 108 10.84 -9.88 3.64
C LYS A 108 10.03 -10.78 4.56
N ILE A 109 8.74 -10.96 4.24
CA ILE A 109 7.87 -11.92 4.94
C ILE A 109 6.94 -12.61 3.95
N GLN A 110 6.58 -13.87 4.24
CA GLN A 110 5.41 -14.47 3.59
C GLN A 110 4.15 -13.75 4.06
N VAL A 111 3.21 -13.50 3.14
CA VAL A 111 1.98 -12.77 3.45
C VAL A 111 1.16 -13.58 4.46
N PRO A 112 0.87 -13.04 5.65
CA PRO A 112 -0.03 -13.70 6.59
C PRO A 112 -1.42 -13.87 5.97
N ARG A 113 -2.07 -15.03 6.23
CA ARG A 113 -3.35 -15.40 5.62
C ARG A 113 -4.49 -14.38 5.82
N ASN A 114 -4.37 -13.51 6.83
CA ASN A 114 -5.37 -12.50 7.21
C ASN A 114 -5.11 -11.11 6.62
N ILE A 115 -4.01 -10.89 5.88
CA ILE A 115 -3.74 -9.59 5.25
C ILE A 115 -4.43 -9.52 3.88
N SER A 116 -5.43 -8.65 3.77
CA SER A 116 -6.03 -8.31 2.48
C SER A 116 -5.18 -7.28 1.74
N ILE A 117 -5.13 -7.36 0.41
CA ILE A 117 -4.42 -6.39 -0.44
C ILE A 117 -4.87 -4.95 -0.19
N LYS A 118 -6.15 -4.74 0.16
CA LYS A 118 -6.67 -3.43 0.52
C LYS A 118 -5.93 -2.78 1.70
N LYS A 119 -5.50 -3.58 2.69
CA LYS A 119 -4.79 -3.08 3.87
C LYS A 119 -3.38 -2.59 3.53
N ILE A 120 -2.74 -3.21 2.55
CA ILE A 120 -1.36 -2.89 2.15
C ILE A 120 -1.30 -2.00 0.91
N ARG A 121 -2.45 -1.66 0.31
CA ARG A 121 -2.51 -0.93 -0.96
C ARG A 121 -1.79 0.41 -0.89
N ALA A 122 -2.02 1.19 0.18
CA ALA A 122 -1.33 2.46 0.38
C ALA A 122 0.20 2.30 0.43
N LEU A 123 0.69 1.23 1.07
CA LEU A 123 2.14 0.96 1.18
C LEU A 123 2.76 0.60 -0.18
N ILE A 124 2.00 -0.11 -1.02
CA ILE A 124 2.38 -0.41 -2.40
C ILE A 124 2.35 0.87 -3.25
N ASP A 125 1.31 1.68 -3.11
CA ASP A 125 1.13 2.93 -3.84
C ASP A 125 2.20 3.96 -3.47
N TRP A 126 2.73 3.95 -2.25
CA TRP A 126 3.90 4.76 -1.88
C TRP A 126 5.23 4.18 -2.37
N GLY A 127 5.24 2.97 -2.92
CA GLY A 127 6.46 2.30 -3.39
C GLY A 127 7.38 1.85 -2.25
N ILE A 128 6.86 1.69 -1.02
CA ILE A 128 7.69 1.32 0.14
C ILE A 128 7.63 -0.17 0.47
N ILE A 129 6.62 -0.88 -0.04
CA ILE A 129 6.48 -2.33 0.04
C ILE A 129 6.12 -2.87 -1.34
N PHE A 130 6.70 -4.01 -1.71
CA PHE A 130 6.45 -4.67 -2.98
C PHE A 130 5.92 -6.09 -2.77
N PRO A 131 4.81 -6.46 -3.45
CA PRO A 131 4.34 -7.84 -3.50
C PRO A 131 5.26 -8.68 -4.39
N ILE A 132 5.85 -9.73 -3.82
CA ILE A 132 6.76 -10.64 -4.50
C ILE A 132 6.34 -12.10 -4.27
N ARG A 133 6.95 -13.03 -5.00
CA ARG A 133 6.85 -14.46 -4.74
C ARG A 133 8.09 -14.93 -3.98
N LEU A 134 7.89 -15.32 -2.74
CA LEU A 134 8.90 -15.97 -1.90
C LEU A 134 8.69 -17.48 -1.99
N GLU A 135 9.63 -18.21 -2.57
CA GLU A 135 9.55 -19.68 -2.72
C GLU A 135 8.22 -20.14 -3.37
N GLY A 136 7.75 -19.38 -4.37
CA GLY A 136 6.48 -19.65 -5.07
C GLY A 136 5.21 -19.19 -4.33
N LYS A 137 5.31 -18.73 -3.08
CA LYS A 137 4.21 -18.23 -2.26
C LYS A 137 4.14 -16.70 -2.24
N PRO A 138 2.95 -16.10 -2.02
CA PRO A 138 2.81 -14.66 -1.84
C PRO A 138 3.66 -14.12 -0.68
N GLY A 139 4.46 -13.10 -0.94
CA GLY A 139 5.35 -12.45 0.02
C GLY A 139 5.36 -10.94 -0.16
N LEU A 140 5.78 -10.24 0.88
CA LEU A 140 6.02 -8.80 0.86
C LEU A 140 7.49 -8.54 1.12
N THR A 141 8.04 -7.54 0.45
CA THR A 141 9.39 -7.07 0.71
C THR A 141 9.45 -5.55 0.85
N VAL A 142 10.34 -5.08 1.73
CA VAL A 142 10.80 -3.70 1.82
C VAL A 142 12.17 -3.63 1.13
N PRO A 143 12.35 -2.73 0.15
CA PRO A 143 13.64 -2.53 -0.51
C PRO A 143 14.77 -2.21 0.46
N ILE A 144 15.99 -2.64 0.13
CA ILE A 144 17.18 -2.47 0.97
C ILE A 144 17.45 -0.99 1.28
N GLU A 145 17.27 -0.12 0.29
CA GLU A 145 17.47 1.32 0.41
C GLU A 145 16.55 1.92 1.50
N LEU A 146 15.35 1.37 1.67
CA LEU A 146 14.40 1.83 2.69
C LEU A 146 14.70 1.25 4.06
N MET A 147 15.27 0.05 4.15
CA MET A 147 15.73 -0.50 5.42
C MET A 147 16.87 0.35 5.99
N GLU A 148 17.86 0.69 5.17
CA GLU A 148 18.97 1.57 5.55
C GLU A 148 18.47 2.92 6.06
N GLN A 149 17.55 3.56 5.32
CA GLN A 149 16.94 4.81 5.76
C GLN A 149 16.13 4.64 7.04
N PHE A 150 15.36 3.56 7.18
CA PHE A 150 14.55 3.29 8.36
C PHE A 150 15.40 3.17 9.63
N PHE A 151 16.52 2.44 9.57
CA PHE A 151 17.43 2.28 10.70
C PHE A 151 18.16 3.58 11.10
N ALA A 152 18.22 4.57 10.20
CA ALA A 152 18.82 5.87 10.47
C ALA A 152 17.83 6.89 11.09
N LEU A 153 16.53 6.55 11.21
CA LEU A 153 15.52 7.46 11.74
C LEU A 153 15.55 7.51 13.27
N ASP A 154 15.24 8.69 13.83
CA ASP A 154 14.93 8.85 15.26
C ASP A 154 13.61 8.15 15.58
N GLU A 155 13.72 7.08 16.37
CA GLU A 155 12.61 6.23 16.75
C GLU A 155 11.62 6.96 17.69
N GLN A 156 12.08 7.88 18.55
CA GLN A 156 11.25 8.49 19.58
C GLN A 156 10.21 9.45 18.99
N GLU A 157 10.63 10.38 18.14
CA GLU A 157 9.72 11.33 17.48
C GLU A 157 8.71 10.60 16.59
N LEU A 158 9.17 9.55 15.89
CA LEU A 158 8.32 8.76 15.02
C LEU A 158 7.21 8.04 15.80
N HIS A 159 7.52 7.40 16.93
CA HIS A 159 6.50 6.74 17.77
C HIS A 159 5.47 7.72 18.30
N GLN A 160 5.86 8.92 18.72
CA GLN A 160 4.91 9.95 19.18
C GLN A 160 3.90 10.32 18.08
N MET A 161 4.35 10.44 16.83
CA MET A 161 3.46 10.72 15.70
C MET A 161 2.49 9.55 15.44
N ILE A 162 2.98 8.31 15.53
CA ILE A 162 2.19 7.10 15.30
C ILE A 162 1.12 6.90 16.37
N ASP A 163 1.47 7.12 17.64
CA ASP A 163 0.54 7.05 18.77
C ASP A 163 -0.59 8.06 18.60
N ARG A 164 -0.24 9.31 18.27
CA ARG A 164 -1.22 10.37 18.00
C ARG A 164 -2.15 10.02 16.83
N ASN A 165 -1.61 9.54 15.71
CA ASN A 165 -2.42 9.15 14.56
C ASN A 165 -3.40 8.01 14.91
N THR A 166 -2.93 7.04 15.68
CA THR A 166 -3.73 5.91 16.15
C THR A 166 -4.87 6.38 17.06
N GLU A 167 -4.57 7.30 17.98
CA GLU A 167 -5.57 7.90 18.87
C GLU A 167 -6.62 8.68 18.07
N TRP A 168 -6.22 9.50 17.10
CA TRP A 168 -7.14 10.25 16.25
C TRP A 168 -8.08 9.35 15.46
N ILE A 169 -7.58 8.24 14.92
CA ILE A 169 -8.41 7.24 14.24
C ILE A 169 -9.41 6.62 15.21
N ARG A 170 -8.97 6.23 16.42
CA ARG A 170 -9.83 5.62 17.44
C ARG A 170 -10.91 6.58 17.94
N LEU A 171 -10.56 7.83 18.23
CA LEU A 171 -11.50 8.88 18.64
C LEU A 171 -12.52 9.14 17.53
N SER A 172 -12.07 9.32 16.28
CA SER A 172 -12.96 9.53 15.14
C SER A 172 -13.94 8.37 14.97
N HIS A 173 -13.46 7.13 15.06
CA HIS A 173 -14.33 5.95 15.02
C HIS A 173 -15.29 5.89 16.20
N GLY A 174 -14.83 6.18 17.42
CA GLY A 174 -15.68 6.24 18.60
C GLY A 174 -16.81 7.26 18.42
N LEU A 175 -16.47 8.48 17.99
CA LEU A 175 -17.46 9.53 17.74
C LEU A 175 -18.47 9.12 16.66
N LEU A 176 -18.02 8.56 15.53
CA LEU A 176 -18.93 8.07 14.50
C LEU A 176 -19.80 6.91 14.97
N TYR A 177 -19.25 6.00 15.79
CA TYR A 177 -19.99 4.87 16.34
C TYR A 177 -21.10 5.31 17.30
N TYR A 178 -20.80 6.24 18.20
CA TYR A 178 -21.75 6.69 19.22
C TYR A 178 -22.71 7.77 18.73
N TYR A 179 -22.26 8.67 17.84
CA TYR A 179 -23.05 9.83 17.42
C TYR A 179 -23.51 9.77 15.96
N GLY A 180 -23.05 8.80 15.16
CA GLY A 180 -23.45 8.59 13.76
C GLY A 180 -22.92 9.63 12.77
N VAL A 181 -22.66 10.86 13.21
CA VAL A 181 -22.11 11.96 12.42
C VAL A 181 -21.17 12.81 13.26
N VAL A 182 -20.04 13.20 12.69
CA VAL A 182 -19.15 14.23 13.24
C VAL A 182 -19.29 15.45 12.34
N ARG A 183 -19.83 16.55 12.87
CA ARG A 183 -19.76 17.85 12.18
C ARG A 183 -18.40 18.47 12.47
N LEU A 184 -17.56 18.54 11.45
CA LEU A 184 -16.38 19.39 11.46
C LEU A 184 -16.88 20.81 11.16
N PHE A 185 -16.51 21.75 12.04
CA PHE A 185 -16.99 23.14 12.03
C PHE A 185 -16.59 23.88 10.75
#